data_AF-A0A0B7B3P3-F1
#
_entry.id   AF-A0A0B7B3P3-F1
#
_cell.length_a   1.000
_cell.length_b   1.000
_cell.length_c   1.000
_cell.angle_alpha   90.00
_cell.angle_beta   90.00
_cell.angle_gamma   90.00
#
_symmetry.space_group_name_H-M   'P 1'
#
loop_
_entity.id
_entity.type
_entity.pdbx_description
1 polymer ?
#
loop_
_entity_poly.entity_id
_entity_poly.type
_entity_poly.pdbx_seq_one_letter_code
_entity_poly.pdbx_strand_id
1 'polypeptide(L)'
;MDKMESEKPVFSTDPESDKYQRLKAGMFLTSITGMSILGGFGMTLAMAKRQDPDMFVKGIHGTREIPESGVSLATRALARGSLYSVAGVSLFCFAVWKLMGVHSLAEFRHKVGSMLPKIPKKDNPGRGDFKTVRDLFNYLIEEDEKLKSAKKVA
;
A
#
# COMPACT_ATOMS: atom_id res chain seq x y z
N MET A 1 41.05 4.66 16.01
CA MET A 1 40.58 5.99 15.54
C MET A 1 39.53 5.70 14.49
N ASP A 2 38.38 5.35 15.05
CA ASP A 2 37.25 4.72 14.39
C ASP A 2 36.24 5.82 14.08
N LYS A 3 35.90 5.98 12.80
CA LYS A 3 34.69 6.65 12.30
C LYS A 3 34.65 6.38 10.79
N MET A 4 33.94 5.34 10.35
CA MET A 4 32.49 5.34 10.11
C MET A 4 32.12 6.24 8.92
N GLU A 5 32.47 5.80 7.71
CA GLU A 5 31.98 6.37 6.47
C GLU A 5 30.78 5.55 5.98
N SER A 6 29.60 6.03 6.38
CA SER A 6 28.30 5.94 5.71
C SER A 6 28.27 5.11 4.41
N GLU A 7 27.90 3.84 4.53
CA GLU A 7 27.39 3.02 3.43
C GLU A 7 26.07 3.63 2.94
N LYS A 8 26.15 4.48 1.91
CA LYS A 8 25.00 4.84 1.07
C LYS A 8 24.66 3.56 0.29
N PRO A 9 23.39 3.15 0.14
CA PRO A 9 23.07 2.06 -0.77
C PRO A 9 23.40 2.53 -2.19
N VAL A 10 24.60 2.14 -2.62
CA VAL A 10 25.09 2.24 -3.99
C VAL A 10 24.16 1.34 -4.78
N PHE A 11 23.26 1.95 -5.53
CA PHE A 11 22.60 1.29 -6.65
C PHE A 11 23.70 1.05 -7.70
N SER A 12 24.43 -0.07 -7.51
CA SER A 12 25.56 -0.45 -8.35
C SER A 12 25.05 -0.77 -9.75
N THR A 13 25.48 0.07 -10.69
CA THR A 13 25.25 -0.06 -12.12
C THR A 13 26.21 -1.13 -12.66
N ASP A 14 25.77 -2.38 -12.64
CA ASP A 14 26.29 -3.43 -13.52
C ASP A 14 25.14 -3.84 -14.45
N PRO A 15 25.23 -3.63 -15.77
CA PRO A 15 24.08 -3.76 -16.69
C PRO A 15 23.50 -5.18 -16.78
N GLU A 16 24.27 -6.20 -16.34
CA GLU A 16 23.84 -7.59 -16.29
C GLU A 16 23.20 -7.97 -14.93
N SER A 17 23.75 -7.49 -13.80
CA SER A 17 23.25 -7.79 -12.46
C SER A 17 21.99 -6.97 -12.10
N ASP A 18 21.85 -5.77 -12.67
CA ASP A 18 20.68 -4.89 -12.49
C ASP A 18 19.37 -5.55 -12.96
N LYS A 19 19.42 -6.29 -14.07
CA LYS A 19 18.25 -7.00 -14.60
C LYS A 19 17.82 -8.11 -13.67
N TYR A 20 18.78 -8.84 -13.10
CA TYR A 20 18.52 -9.92 -12.15
C TYR A 20 17.96 -9.38 -10.84
N GLN A 21 18.52 -8.28 -10.31
CA GLN A 21 18.00 -7.63 -9.11
C GLN A 21 16.58 -7.07 -9.33
N ARG A 22 16.32 -6.44 -10.47
CA ARG A 22 14.98 -5.96 -10.85
C ARG A 22 13.98 -7.09 -11.04
N LEU A 23 14.40 -8.22 -11.63
CA LEU A 23 13.56 -9.40 -11.77
C LEU A 23 13.21 -9.99 -10.40
N LYS A 24 14.20 -10.12 -9.52
CA LYS A 24 14.01 -10.62 -8.14
C LYS A 24 13.10 -9.69 -7.33
N ALA A 25 13.30 -8.38 -7.45
CA ALA A 25 12.42 -7.38 -6.84
C ALA A 25 11.00 -7.43 -7.41
N GLY A 26 10.86 -7.62 -8.72
CA GLY A 26 9.57 -7.76 -9.39
C GLY A 26 8.79 -8.97 -8.90
N MET A 27 9.43 -10.14 -8.83
CA MET A 27 8.82 -11.37 -8.30
C MET A 27 8.41 -11.22 -6.83
N PHE A 28 9.25 -10.58 -6.01
CA PHE A 28 8.92 -10.31 -4.62
C PHE A 28 7.69 -9.40 -4.50
N LEU A 29 7.66 -8.29 -5.24
CA LEU A 29 6.55 -7.35 -5.19
C LEU A 29 5.24 -7.99 -5.68
N THR A 30 5.28 -8.73 -6.79
CA THR A 30 4.08 -9.43 -7.30
C THR A 30 3.56 -10.47 -6.32
N SER A 31 4.45 -11.17 -5.61
CA SER A 31 4.03 -12.13 -4.58
C SER A 31 3.30 -11.45 -3.41
N ILE A 32 3.84 -10.36 -2.87
CA ILE A 32 3.22 -9.63 -1.76
C ILE A 32 1.92 -8.96 -2.21
N THR A 33 1.89 -8.39 -3.42
CA THR A 33 0.67 -7.84 -4.00
C THR A 33 -0.41 -8.91 -4.19
N GLY A 34 -0.04 -10.09 -4.71
CA GLY A 34 -0.94 -11.23 -4.84
C GLY A 34 -1.51 -11.66 -3.48
N MET A 35 -0.63 -11.78 -2.47
CA MET A 35 -1.03 -12.10 -1.10
C MET A 35 -1.97 -11.05 -0.50
N SER A 36 -1.74 -9.76 -0.78
CA SER A 36 -2.58 -8.66 -0.32
C SER A 36 -3.96 -8.65 -0.96
N ILE A 37 -4.06 -8.91 -2.27
CA ILE A 37 -5.35 -9.00 -2.96
C ILE A 37 -6.13 -10.21 -2.44
N LEU A 38 -5.49 -11.39 -2.37
CA LEU A 38 -6.14 -12.60 -1.87
C LEU A 38 -6.57 -12.46 -0.41
N GLY A 39 -5.72 -11.87 0.44
CA GLY A 39 -6.02 -11.64 1.85
C GLY A 39 -7.08 -10.57 2.07
N GLY A 40 -6.90 -9.36 1.53
CA GLY A 40 -7.80 -8.23 1.74
C GLY A 40 -9.14 -8.41 1.04
N PHE A 41 -9.10 -8.55 -0.30
CA PHE A 41 -10.34 -8.70 -1.08
C PHE A 41 -11.03 -10.03 -0.80
N GLY A 42 -10.27 -11.11 -0.64
CA GLY A 42 -10.84 -12.41 -0.28
C GLY A 42 -11.51 -12.42 1.10
N MET A 43 -10.94 -11.73 2.10
CA MET A 43 -11.57 -11.60 3.42
C MET A 43 -12.86 -10.76 3.35
N THR A 44 -12.86 -9.66 2.61
CA THR A 44 -14.08 -8.87 2.39
C THR A 44 -15.15 -9.67 1.67
N LEU A 45 -14.80 -10.44 0.64
CA LEU A 45 -15.73 -11.35 -0.04
C LEU A 45 -16.26 -12.45 0.87
N ALA A 46 -15.42 -13.01 1.75
CA ALA A 46 -15.84 -14.03 2.71
C ALA A 46 -16.83 -13.46 3.74
N MET A 47 -16.60 -12.23 4.21
CA MET A 47 -17.56 -11.54 5.09
C MET A 47 -18.88 -11.27 4.35
N ALA A 48 -18.83 -10.77 3.12
CA ALA A 48 -20.03 -10.55 2.30
C ALA A 48 -20.81 -11.85 2.04
N LYS A 49 -20.11 -12.97 1.77
CA LYS A 49 -20.73 -14.29 1.61
C LYS A 49 -21.44 -14.77 2.88
N ARG A 50 -20.91 -14.47 4.08
CA ARG A 50 -21.54 -14.86 5.35
C ARG A 50 -22.82 -14.09 5.63
N GLN A 51 -22.95 -12.87 5.10
CA GLN A 51 -24.13 -12.05 5.26
C GLN A 51 -25.30 -12.58 4.41
N ASP A 52 -25.05 -12.91 3.13
CA ASP A 52 -26.09 -13.40 2.20
C ASP A 52 -25.59 -14.57 1.32
N PRO A 53 -25.54 -15.81 1.85
CA PRO A 53 -24.98 -16.94 1.11
C PRO A 53 -25.82 -17.32 -0.12
N ASP A 54 -27.14 -17.32 -0.03
CA ASP A 54 -28.03 -17.76 -1.11
C ASP A 54 -28.02 -16.82 -2.32
N MET A 55 -28.02 -15.51 -2.06
CA MET A 55 -27.99 -14.48 -3.10
C MET A 55 -26.62 -14.39 -3.78
N PHE A 56 -25.54 -14.62 -3.01
CA PHE A 56 -24.18 -14.68 -3.53
C PHE A 56 -23.93 -15.92 -4.41
N VAL A 57 -24.38 -17.10 -3.99
CA VAL A 57 -24.26 -18.34 -4.77
C VAL A 57 -25.09 -18.28 -6.05
N LYS A 58 -26.30 -17.72 -6.00
CA LYS A 58 -27.11 -17.43 -7.20
C LYS A 58 -26.44 -16.41 -8.12
N GLY A 59 -25.71 -15.45 -7.55
CA GLY A 59 -24.93 -14.45 -8.28
C GLY A 59 -23.72 -15.03 -9.02
N ILE A 60 -23.04 -16.02 -8.42
CA ILE A 60 -21.87 -16.69 -9.02
C ILE A 60 -22.26 -17.76 -10.04
N HIS A 61 -23.33 -18.54 -9.79
CA HIS A 61 -23.69 -19.69 -10.62
C HIS A 61 -24.64 -19.39 -11.79
N GLY A 62 -24.98 -18.12 -12.04
CA GLY A 62 -25.67 -17.65 -13.27
C GLY A 62 -26.66 -18.66 -13.87
N THR A 63 -27.79 -18.90 -13.20
CA THR A 63 -28.83 -19.78 -13.76
C THR A 63 -29.54 -19.09 -14.93
N ARG A 64 -29.68 -19.79 -16.05
CA ARG A 64 -30.11 -19.26 -17.36
C ARG A 64 -31.61 -19.00 -17.47
N GLU A 65 -32.41 -19.26 -16.43
CA GLU A 65 -33.87 -19.39 -16.56
C GLU A 65 -34.71 -18.44 -15.68
N ILE A 66 -34.10 -17.56 -14.88
CA ILE A 66 -34.83 -16.58 -14.03
C ILE A 66 -34.07 -15.24 -14.08
N PRO A 67 -34.75 -14.08 -14.21
CA PRO A 67 -34.11 -12.76 -14.30
C PRO A 67 -33.00 -12.59 -13.27
N GLU A 68 -31.80 -12.32 -13.78
CA GLU A 68 -30.52 -12.15 -13.09
C GLU A 68 -30.66 -11.65 -11.65
N SER A 69 -30.18 -12.44 -10.69
CA SER A 69 -30.00 -11.99 -9.30
C SER A 69 -29.24 -10.66 -9.30
N GLY A 70 -29.71 -9.63 -8.57
CA GLY A 70 -29.02 -8.33 -8.49
C GLY A 70 -27.54 -8.43 -8.09
N VAL A 71 -27.16 -9.54 -7.44
CA VAL A 71 -25.78 -9.85 -7.08
C VAL A 71 -24.94 -10.27 -8.30
N SER A 72 -25.48 -10.98 -9.30
CA SER A 72 -24.72 -11.29 -10.54
C SER A 72 -24.40 -10.01 -11.33
N LEU A 73 -25.35 -9.09 -11.36
CA LEU A 73 -25.19 -7.79 -12.00
C LEU A 73 -24.16 -6.92 -11.26
N ALA A 74 -24.28 -6.85 -9.93
CA ALA A 74 -23.37 -6.06 -9.08
C ALA A 74 -21.95 -6.60 -9.08
N THR A 75 -21.76 -7.92 -9.02
CA THR A 75 -20.42 -8.54 -9.03
C THR A 75 -19.70 -8.30 -10.36
N ARG A 76 -20.39 -8.40 -11.50
CA ARG A 76 -19.82 -8.08 -12.82
C ARG A 76 -19.54 -6.60 -13.00
N ALA A 77 -20.43 -5.73 -12.52
CA ALA A 77 -20.22 -4.27 -12.55
C ALA A 77 -19.04 -3.86 -11.69
N LEU A 78 -18.93 -4.39 -10.47
CA LEU A 78 -17.81 -4.18 -9.56
C LEU A 78 -16.50 -4.70 -10.15
N ALA A 79 -16.51 -5.90 -10.75
CA ALA A 79 -15.33 -6.49 -11.38
C ALA A 79 -14.83 -5.63 -12.56
N ARG A 80 -15.72 -5.26 -13.49
CA ARG A 80 -15.37 -4.36 -14.61
C ARG A 80 -14.91 -2.99 -14.10
N GLY A 81 -15.60 -2.41 -13.12
CA GLY A 81 -15.25 -1.11 -12.53
C GLY A 81 -13.86 -1.10 -11.88
N SER A 82 -13.54 -2.16 -11.14
CA SER A 82 -12.23 -2.29 -10.47
C SER A 82 -11.11 -2.45 -11.50
N LEU A 83 -11.32 -3.27 -12.54
CA LEU A 83 -10.38 -3.43 -13.64
C LEU A 83 -10.16 -2.12 -14.41
N TYR A 84 -11.23 -1.41 -14.75
CA TYR A 84 -11.12 -0.10 -15.43
C TYR A 84 -10.48 0.96 -14.55
N SER A 85 -10.69 0.93 -13.23
CA SER A 85 -10.05 1.88 -12.32
C SER A 85 -8.55 1.64 -12.24
N VAL A 86 -8.12 0.38 -12.07
CA VAL A 86 -6.70 0.04 -12.03
C VAL A 86 -6.02 0.32 -13.38
N ALA A 87 -6.67 -0.05 -14.49
CA ALA A 87 -6.17 0.23 -15.83
C ALA A 87 -6.15 1.73 -16.16
N GLY A 88 -7.19 2.46 -15.80
CA GLY A 88 -7.31 3.90 -16.06
C GLY A 88 -6.32 4.71 -15.23
N VAL A 89 -6.18 4.42 -13.95
CA VAL A 89 -5.22 5.11 -13.06
C VAL A 89 -3.78 4.77 -13.46
N SER A 90 -3.49 3.53 -13.84
CA SER A 90 -2.15 3.17 -14.33
C SER A 90 -1.82 3.86 -15.65
N LEU A 91 -2.75 3.89 -16.60
CA LEU A 91 -2.57 4.60 -17.87
C LEU A 91 -2.45 6.12 -17.66
N PHE A 92 -3.28 6.70 -16.81
CA PHE A 92 -3.23 8.13 -16.47
C PHE A 92 -1.89 8.50 -15.82
N CYS A 93 -1.45 7.71 -14.84
CA CYS A 93 -0.14 7.90 -14.21
C CYS A 93 1.00 7.77 -15.23
N PHE A 94 0.92 6.81 -16.14
CA PHE A 94 1.89 6.63 -17.22
C PHE A 94 1.86 7.80 -18.22
N ALA A 95 0.68 8.32 -18.55
CA ALA A 95 0.51 9.47 -19.43
C ALA A 95 1.11 10.73 -18.80
N VAL A 96 0.84 10.99 -17.51
CA VAL A 96 1.47 12.09 -16.77
C VAL A 96 2.99 11.92 -16.74
N TRP A 97 3.50 10.71 -16.51
CA TRP A 97 4.93 10.44 -16.55
C TRP A 97 5.54 10.70 -17.93
N LYS A 98 4.87 10.29 -19.02
CA LYS A 98 5.29 10.57 -20.39
C LYS A 98 5.24 12.06 -20.74
N LEU A 99 4.23 12.79 -20.27
CA LEU A 99 4.10 14.24 -20.47
C LEU A 99 5.15 15.03 -19.68
N MET A 100 5.57 14.56 -18.50
CA MET A 100 6.62 15.20 -17.71
C MET A 100 8.04 15.00 -18.31
N GLY A 101 8.20 14.18 -19.36
CA GLY A 101 9.48 13.99 -20.07
C GLY A 101 10.57 13.36 -19.20
N VAL A 102 10.18 12.74 -18.08
CA VAL A 102 11.13 12.23 -17.08
C VAL A 102 11.67 10.88 -17.52
N HIS A 103 12.97 10.83 -17.81
CA HIS A 103 13.67 9.60 -18.17
C HIS A 103 14.08 8.75 -16.94
N SER A 104 13.94 9.27 -15.71
CA SER A 104 14.31 8.58 -14.47
C SER A 104 13.42 8.92 -13.26
N LEU A 105 13.06 7.90 -12.46
CA LEU A 105 12.25 8.03 -11.23
C LEU A 105 12.88 9.01 -10.22
N ALA A 106 14.21 9.12 -10.20
CA ALA A 106 14.93 10.11 -9.39
C ALA A 106 14.59 11.55 -9.82
N GLU A 107 14.53 11.79 -11.12
CA GLU A 107 14.23 13.10 -11.70
C GLU A 107 12.76 13.50 -11.50
N PHE A 108 11.85 12.51 -11.52
CA PHE A 108 10.44 12.70 -11.14
C PHE A 108 10.36 13.15 -9.68
N ARG A 109 11.03 12.43 -8.77
CA ARG A 109 11.08 12.80 -7.35
C ARG A 109 11.64 14.19 -7.14
N HIS A 110 12.69 14.57 -7.88
CA HIS A 110 13.28 15.91 -7.78
C HIS A 110 12.35 17.01 -8.32
N LYS A 111 11.72 16.82 -9.48
CA LYS A 111 10.77 17.80 -10.04
C LYS A 111 9.52 17.95 -9.18
N VAL A 112 8.91 16.83 -8.75
CA VAL A 112 7.75 16.86 -7.85
C VAL A 112 8.13 17.45 -6.49
N GLY A 113 9.28 17.06 -5.94
CA GLY A 113 9.80 17.60 -4.69
C GLY A 113 10.13 19.10 -4.74
N SER A 114 10.46 19.63 -5.93
CA SER A 114 10.66 21.07 -6.14
C SER A 114 9.37 21.84 -6.39
N MET A 115 8.31 21.18 -6.89
CA MET A 115 6.98 21.76 -7.07
C MET A 115 6.23 21.88 -5.74
N LEU A 116 6.54 21.02 -4.77
CA LEU A 116 5.93 21.06 -3.46
C LEU A 116 6.66 22.08 -2.57
N PRO A 117 5.96 23.04 -1.93
CA PRO A 117 6.59 23.97 -1.01
C PRO A 117 7.22 23.20 0.13
N LYS A 118 8.52 23.44 0.36
CA LYS A 118 9.32 22.74 1.36
C LYS A 118 8.80 23.11 2.74
N ILE A 119 8.00 22.23 3.35
CA ILE A 119 7.45 22.44 4.68
C ILE A 119 8.63 22.57 5.65
N PRO A 120 8.81 23.74 6.32
CA PRO A 120 9.84 23.89 7.32
C PRO A 120 9.54 22.89 8.44
N LYS A 121 10.52 22.06 8.78
CA LYS A 121 10.45 21.18 9.96
C LYS A 121 10.43 22.09 11.17
N LYS A 122 9.24 22.36 11.70
CA LYS A 122 9.08 22.99 13.00
C LYS A 122 9.30 21.90 14.02
N ASP A 123 10.23 22.09 14.94
CA ASP A 123 10.38 21.23 16.12
C ASP A 123 9.02 21.22 16.84
N ASN A 124 8.29 20.14 16.63
CA ASN A 124 7.01 19.90 17.25
C ASN A 124 7.29 19.54 18.72
N PRO A 125 6.69 20.23 19.70
CA PRO A 125 6.89 19.93 21.12
C PRO A 125 6.32 18.57 21.57
N GLY A 126 5.72 17.80 20.65
CA GLY A 126 5.36 16.40 20.87
C GLY A 126 6.46 15.48 20.36
N ARG A 127 6.86 14.49 21.17
CA ARG A 127 7.88 13.47 20.87
C ARG A 127 7.44 12.57 19.71
N GLY A 128 7.44 13.12 18.48
CA GLY A 128 7.11 12.42 17.24
C GLY A 128 8.30 11.67 16.63
N ASP A 129 9.49 11.77 17.24
CA ASP A 129 10.74 11.17 16.76
C ASP A 129 10.90 9.69 17.12
N PHE A 130 9.82 8.91 17.10
CA PHE A 130 9.90 7.47 17.30
C PHE A 130 10.76 6.86 16.19
N LYS A 131 11.97 6.42 16.54
CA LYS A 131 12.93 5.89 15.55
C LYS A 131 12.54 4.50 15.06
N THR A 132 11.71 3.78 15.82
CA THR A 132 11.29 2.42 15.50
C THR A 132 9.92 2.17 16.11
N VAL A 133 9.15 1.27 15.50
CA VAL A 133 7.85 0.83 16.04
C VAL A 133 7.96 0.30 17.48
N ARG A 134 9.12 -0.26 17.85
CA ARG A 134 9.41 -0.66 19.24
C ARG A 134 9.47 0.51 20.21
N ASP A 135 10.01 1.65 19.76
CA ASP A 135 10.09 2.88 20.56
C ASP A 135 8.68 3.43 20.80
N LEU A 136 7.80 3.35 19.78
CA LEU A 136 6.38 3.66 19.92
C LEU A 136 5.68 2.71 20.91
N PHE A 137 5.90 1.40 20.80
CA PHE A 137 5.29 0.44 21.73
C PHE A 137 5.79 0.63 23.16
N ASN A 138 7.09 0.86 23.36
CA ASN A 138 7.64 1.13 24.68
C ASN A 138 7.04 2.41 25.27
N TYR A 139 6.87 3.46 24.45
CA TYR A 139 6.19 4.67 24.88
C TYR A 139 4.72 4.43 25.28
N LEU A 140 3.98 3.66 24.48
CA LEU A 140 2.59 3.31 24.80
C LEU A 140 2.49 2.48 26.09
N ILE A 141 3.42 1.56 26.31
CA ILE A 141 3.51 0.77 27.54
C ILE A 141 3.81 1.70 28.73
N GLU A 142 4.77 2.60 28.59
CA GLU A 142 5.17 3.52 29.66
C GLU A 142 4.05 4.52 30.01
N GLU A 143 3.28 5.01 29.03
CA GLU A 143 2.08 5.82 29.28
C GLU A 143 1.00 5.02 30.01
N ASP A 144 0.71 3.77 29.61
CA ASP A 144 -0.29 2.93 30.30
C ASP A 144 0.11 2.61 31.76
N GLU A 145 1.41 2.38 32.02
CA GLU A 145 1.93 2.16 33.38
C GLU A 145 1.83 3.41 34.25
N LYS A 146 2.11 4.60 33.71
CA LYS A 146 1.93 5.88 34.42
C LYS A 146 0.46 6.13 34.75
N LEU A 147 -0.46 5.89 33.80
CA LEU A 147 -1.90 6.04 34.02
C LEU A 147 -2.42 5.06 35.08
N LYS A 148 -1.97 3.80 35.07
CA LYS A 148 -2.31 2.81 36.10
C LYS A 148 -1.79 3.18 37.47
N SER A 149 -0.55 3.70 37.55
CA SER A 149 0.06 4.12 38.81
C SER A 149 -0.65 5.34 39.40
N ALA A 150 -0.99 6.33 38.57
CA ALA A 150 -1.75 7.51 39.00
C ALA A 150 -3.17 7.15 39.49
N LYS A 151 -3.85 6.22 38.81
CA LYS A 151 -5.17 5.72 39.22
C LYS A 151 -5.15 4.89 40.51
N LYS A 152 -4.00 4.32 40.87
CA LYS A 152 -3.82 3.57 42.12
C LYS A 152 -3.49 4.48 43.32
N VAL A 153 -3.01 5.69 43.05
CA VAL A 153 -2.63 6.69 44.06
C VAL A 153 -3.77 7.70 44.32
N ALA A 154 -4.77 7.78 43.42
CA ALA A 154 -6.04 8.46 43.62
C ALA A 154 -7.09 7.53 44.25
#